data_AF-A0A947CAU0-F1
#
_entry.id   AF-A0A947CAU0-F1
#
_cell.length_a   1.000
_cell.length_b   1.000
_cell.length_c   1.000
_cell.angle_alpha   90.00
_cell.angle_beta   90.00
_cell.angle_gamma   90.00
#
_symmetry.space_group_name_H-M   'P 1'
#
loop_
_entity.id
_entity.type
_entity.pdbx_description
1 polymer ?
#
loop_
_entity_poly.entity_id
_entity_poly.type
_entity_poly.pdbx_seq_one_letter_code
_entity_poly.pdbx_strand_id
1 'polypeptide(L)' 'LRVLRDVGYAVPSPKPKFGHGAETEIGSGPEASVGSGSLVLVGSYHPSQQNTFTGRLTREMFDAVWSRATEVAG' A
#
# COMPACT_ATOMS: atom_id res chain seq x y z
N LEU A 1 1.46 7.77 -4.46
CA LEU A 1 1.33 7.32 -5.87
C LEU A 1 2.19 8.10 -6.87
N ARG A 2 2.59 9.36 -6.61
CA ARG A 2 3.54 10.07 -7.48
C ARG A 2 4.86 9.31 -7.64
N VAL A 3 5.47 8.89 -6.52
CA VAL A 3 6.72 8.10 -6.53
C VAL A 3 6.63 6.86 -7.42
N LEU A 4 5.52 6.10 -7.35
CA LEU A 4 5.31 4.94 -8.22
C LEU A 4 5.29 5.30 -9.70
N ARG A 5 4.67 6.43 -10.07
CA ARG A 5 4.69 6.95 -11.43
C ARG A 5 6.10 7.39 -11.85
N ASP A 6 6.82 8.06 -10.94
CA ASP A 6 8.17 8.57 -11.18
C ASP A 6 9.17 7.44 -11.43
N VAL A 7 8.93 6.22 -10.89
CA VAL A 7 9.73 5.02 -11.17
C VAL A 7 9.11 4.09 -12.24
N GLY A 8 8.11 4.58 -12.99
CA GLY A 8 7.59 3.92 -14.19
C GLY A 8 6.45 2.91 -13.99
N TYR A 9 5.81 2.85 -12.81
CA TYR A 9 4.62 2.01 -12.60
C TYR A 9 3.34 2.65 -13.17
N ALA A 10 2.44 1.79 -13.68
CA ALA A 10 1.15 2.17 -14.25
C ALA A 10 0.11 2.43 -13.15
N VAL A 11 0.15 3.63 -12.55
CA VAL A 11 -0.84 4.04 -11.54
C VAL A 11 -2.22 4.24 -12.18
N PRO A 12 -3.28 3.57 -11.69
CA PRO A 12 -4.62 3.63 -12.30
C PRO A 12 -5.28 5.00 -12.13
N SER A 13 -6.22 5.29 -13.03
CA SER A 13 -7.11 6.47 -13.00
C SER A 13 -8.57 6.00 -13.10
N PRO A 14 -9.45 6.35 -12.14
CA PRO A 14 -9.20 7.21 -10.98
C PRO A 14 -8.23 6.59 -9.97
N LYS A 15 -7.62 7.44 -9.13
CA LYS A 15 -6.68 6.98 -8.10
C LYS A 15 -7.40 6.04 -7.11
N PRO A 16 -6.74 4.98 -6.65
CA PRO A 16 -7.26 4.12 -5.59
C PRO A 16 -7.58 4.95 -4.35
N LYS A 17 -8.68 4.60 -3.67
CA LYS A 17 -9.04 5.22 -2.40
C LYS A 17 -8.08 4.74 -1.33
N PHE A 18 -7.62 5.65 -0.47
CA PHE A 18 -6.82 5.28 0.69
C PHE A 18 -7.71 4.74 1.82
N GLY A 19 -7.26 3.67 2.45
CA GLY A 19 -7.87 3.08 3.64
C GLY A 19 -6.88 2.13 4.32
N HIS A 20 -7.08 1.87 5.60
CA HIS A 20 -6.29 0.85 6.30
C HIS A 20 -6.74 -0.55 5.85
N GLY A 21 -5.77 -1.40 5.51
CA GLY A 21 -6.00 -2.70 4.88
C GLY A 21 -6.45 -2.63 3.42
N ALA A 22 -6.53 -1.43 2.81
CA ALA A 22 -6.88 -1.32 1.41
C ALA A 22 -5.74 -1.84 0.52
N GLU A 23 -6.06 -2.72 -0.42
CA GLU A 23 -5.09 -3.28 -1.37
C GLU A 23 -5.35 -2.76 -2.77
N THR A 24 -4.28 -2.56 -3.54
CA THR A 24 -4.39 -2.26 -4.97
C THR A 24 -3.22 -2.84 -5.73
N GLU A 25 -3.50 -3.62 -6.76
CA GLU A 25 -2.49 -4.04 -7.71
C GLU A 25 -2.10 -2.89 -8.65
N ILE A 26 -0.79 -2.67 -8.79
CA ILE A 26 -0.20 -1.65 -9.64
C ILE A 26 0.70 -2.37 -10.64
N GLY A 27 0.31 -2.35 -11.92
CA GLY A 27 1.09 -2.97 -12.99
C GLY A 27 2.42 -2.25 -13.25
N SER A 28 3.42 -3.02 -13.71
CA SER A 28 4.63 -2.46 -14.29
C SER A 28 4.28 -1.69 -15.57
N GLY A 29 4.72 -0.44 -15.66
CA GLY A 29 4.66 0.30 -16.92
C GLY A 29 5.84 -0.06 -17.83
N PRO A 30 5.80 0.36 -19.10
CA PRO A 30 6.87 0.12 -20.07
C PRO A 30 8.21 0.76 -19.66
N GLU A 31 8.17 1.80 -18.84
CA GLU A 31 9.34 2.56 -18.36
C GLU A 31 9.74 2.18 -16.92
N ALA A 32 9.22 1.07 -16.37
CA ALA A 32 9.51 0.69 -14.99
C ALA A 32 11.00 0.40 -14.81
N SER A 33 11.67 1.21 -13.99
CA SER A 33 13.11 1.14 -13.78
C SER A 33 13.50 0.27 -12.58
N VAL A 34 12.52 -0.19 -11.79
CA VAL A 34 12.72 -0.98 -10.57
C VAL A 34 11.65 -2.07 -10.46
N GLY A 35 12.08 -3.32 -10.32
CA GLY A 35 11.19 -4.49 -10.17
C GLY A 35 10.62 -4.97 -11.51
N SER A 36 10.69 -6.27 -11.76
CA SER A 36 10.05 -6.90 -12.92
C SER A 36 8.73 -7.55 -12.47
N GLY A 37 7.61 -6.83 -12.55
CA GLY A 37 6.30 -7.38 -12.18
C GLY A 37 5.29 -6.33 -11.68
N SER A 38 4.06 -6.76 -11.40
CA SER A 38 3.10 -5.94 -10.68
C SER A 38 3.48 -5.83 -9.20
N LEU A 39 3.12 -4.72 -8.57
CA LEU A 39 3.22 -4.50 -7.13
C LEU A 39 1.82 -4.57 -6.52
N VAL A 40 1.75 -5.01 -5.27
CA VAL A 40 0.55 -4.80 -4.44
C VAL A 40 0.83 -3.69 -3.44
N LEU A 41 0.04 -2.61 -3.56
CA LEU A 41 0.06 -1.50 -2.62
C LEU A 41 -0.92 -1.79 -1.48
N VAL A 42 -0.41 -1.91 -0.25
CA VAL A 42 -1.22 -2.07 0.96
C VAL A 42 -1.25 -0.74 1.74
N GLY A 43 -2.44 -0.24 2.05
CA GLY A 43 -2.64 0.97 2.84
C GLY A 43 -2.68 0.69 4.35
N SER A 44 -2.01 1.53 5.14
CA SER A 44 -2.15 1.52 6.60
C SER A 44 -2.35 2.93 7.15
N TYR A 45 -3.18 3.06 8.18
CA TYR A 45 -3.09 4.22 9.05
C TYR A 45 -1.74 4.26 9.77
N HIS A 46 -1.27 5.47 10.04
CA HIS A 46 -0.05 5.70 10.79
C HIS A 46 -0.28 5.42 12.29
N PRO A 47 0.66 4.79 13.00
CA PRO A 47 0.58 4.53 14.44
C PRO A 47 0.85 5.80 15.28
N SER A 48 0.14 6.91 15.01
CA SER A 48 0.19 8.12 15.82
C SER A 48 -0.71 7.99 17.06
N GLN A 49 -0.42 8.77 18.11
CA GLN A 49 -1.25 8.83 19.32
C GLN A 49 -2.72 9.09 19.02
N GLN A 50 -3.03 9.98 18.07
CA GLN A 50 -4.41 10.26 17.68
C GLN A 50 -5.13 8.99 17.19
N ASN A 51 -4.46 8.13 16.42
CA ASN A 51 -5.08 6.90 15.92
C ASN A 51 -5.12 5.80 16.98
N THR A 52 -4.05 5.65 17.78
CA THR A 52 -3.93 4.56 18.75
C THR A 52 -4.74 4.81 20.02
N PHE A 53 -4.81 6.04 20.54
CA PHE A 53 -5.57 6.35 21.76
C PHE A 53 -7.08 6.43 21.52
N THR A 54 -7.51 6.78 20.30
CA THR A 54 -8.94 6.81 19.94
C THR A 54 -9.46 5.45 19.47
N GLY A 55 -8.58 4.44 19.32
CA GLY A 55 -8.96 3.14 18.78
C GLY A 55 -9.19 3.12 17.27
N ARG A 56 -8.91 4.21 16.55
CA ARG A 56 -8.96 4.26 15.08
C ARG A 56 -7.95 3.31 14.42
N LEU A 57 -6.87 2.97 15.13
CA LEU A 57 -5.94 1.92 14.77
C LEU A 57 -5.57 1.12 16.03
N THR A 58 -5.90 -0.17 16.05
CA THR A 58 -5.43 -1.08 17.11
C THR A 58 -4.09 -1.72 16.73
N ARG A 59 -3.44 -2.37 17.70
CA ARG A 59 -2.21 -3.12 17.45
C ARG A 59 -2.46 -4.27 16.48
N GLU A 60 -3.53 -5.03 16.70
CA GLU A 60 -3.91 -6.20 15.89
C GLU A 60 -4.17 -5.80 14.44
N MET A 61 -4.84 -4.65 14.24
CA MET A 61 -5.06 -4.06 12.92
C MET A 61 -3.72 -3.69 12.24
N PHE A 62 -2.80 -3.07 12.96
CA PHE A 62 -1.49 -2.73 12.43
C PHE A 62 -0.66 -3.97 12.07
N ASP A 63 -0.64 -4.97 12.95
CA ASP A 63 0.06 -6.24 12.74
C ASP A 63 -0.52 -6.99 11.52
N ALA A 64 -1.85 -6.96 11.34
CA ALA A 64 -2.51 -7.59 10.19
C ALA A 64 -2.04 -7.03 8.84
N VAL A 65 -1.73 -5.74 8.74
CA VAL A 65 -1.18 -5.17 7.50
C VAL A 65 0.19 -5.73 7.16
N TRP A 66 1.05 -5.95 8.15
CA TRP A 66 2.38 -6.52 7.93
C TRP A 66 2.33 -8.01 7.60
N SER A 67 1.47 -8.77 8.29
CA SER A 67 1.19 -10.16 7.93
C SER A 67 0.73 -10.24 6.49
N ARG A 68 -0.22 -9.39 6.09
CA ARG A 68 -0.72 -9.33 4.72
C ARG A 68 0.36 -8.94 3.72
N ALA A 69 1.17 -7.93 4.01
CA ALA A 69 2.28 -7.54 3.14
C ALA A 69 3.29 -8.68 2.93
N THR A 70 3.53 -9.50 3.97
CA THR A 70 4.42 -10.67 3.90
C THR A 70 3.82 -11.76 3.01
N GLU A 71 2.54 -12.10 3.21
CA GLU A 71 1.83 -13.10 2.39
C GLU A 71 1.86 -12.77 0.89
N VAL A 72 1.74 -11.48 0.56
CA VAL A 72 1.68 -11.02 -0.82
C VAL A 72 3.07 -10.92 -1.45
N ALA A 73 4.11 -10.71 -0.64
CA ALA A 73 5.49 -10.62 -1.12
C ALA A 73 6.11 -11.99 -1.48
N GLY A 74 5.61 -13.08 -0.88
CA GLY A 74 6.10 -14.45 -1.10
C GLY A 74 7.26 -14.81 -0.19
#